data_AF-A0A967WPT7-F1
#
_entry.id   AF-A0A967WPT7-F1
#
_cell.length_a   1.000
_cell.length_b   1.000
_cell.length_c   1.000
_cell.angle_alpha   90.00
_cell.angle_beta   90.00
_cell.angle_gamma   90.00
#
_symmetry.space_group_name_H-M   'P 1'
#
loop_
_entity.id
_entity.type
_entity.pdbx_description
1 polymer ?
#
loop_
_entity_poly.entity_id
_entity_poly.type
_entity_poly.pdbx_seq_one_letter_code
_entity_poly.pdbx_strand_id
1 'polypeptide(L)'
;NTAEELKIKYGHAIARSLATDELIEVTSFGNGARQSVSRLQLAEVIEARAEEILMLVLREVKRSGYDGLLAAGLVMCGGSAELAGFKDLGQQILQLPVRVG
;
A
#
# COMPACT_ATOMS: atom_id res chain seq x y z
N ASN A 1 -14.53 5.29 11.40
CA ASN A 1 -14.07 3.87 11.40
C ASN A 1 -12.55 3.95 11.57
N THR A 2 -12.03 3.80 12.79
CA THR A 2 -10.68 4.28 13.16
C THR A 2 -9.54 3.72 12.30
N ALA A 3 -9.62 2.45 11.90
CA ALA A 3 -8.61 1.82 11.04
C ALA A 3 -8.57 2.45 9.62
N GLU A 4 -9.74 2.77 9.05
CA GLU A 4 -9.81 3.42 7.74
C GLU A 4 -9.24 4.84 7.79
N GLU A 5 -9.54 5.57 8.88
CA GLU A 5 -9.00 6.92 9.10
C GLU A 5 -7.48 6.91 9.25
N LEU A 6 -6.94 5.92 9.96
CA LEU A 6 -5.50 5.72 10.08
C LEU A 6 -4.85 5.46 8.72
N LYS A 7 -5.44 4.54 7.93
CA LYS A 7 -4.95 4.19 6.59
C LYS A 7 -4.93 5.42 5.68
N ILE A 8 -6.01 6.20 5.64
CA ILE A 8 -6.12 7.39 4.80
C ILE A 8 -5.11 8.48 5.22
N LYS A 9 -4.96 8.73 6.53
CA LYS A 9 -4.13 9.85 7.02
C LYS A 9 -2.64 9.53 7.09
N TYR A 10 -2.28 8.31 7.46
CA TYR A 10 -0.91 7.95 7.82
C TYR A 10 -0.33 6.78 7.03
N GLY A 11 -1.17 6.08 6.26
CA GLY A 11 -0.79 4.88 5.53
C GLY A 11 0.26 5.13 4.45
N HIS A 12 1.17 4.18 4.30
CA HIS A 12 2.18 4.16 3.25
C HIS A 12 2.44 2.71 2.84
N ALA A 13 2.59 2.45 1.55
CA ALA A 13 2.82 1.12 1.00
C ALA A 13 4.29 0.68 1.03
N ILE A 14 5.20 1.56 1.47
CA ILE A 14 6.63 1.29 1.60
C ILE A 14 7.05 1.79 2.99
N ALA A 15 7.23 0.92 3.98
CA ALA A 15 7.53 1.32 5.35
C ALA A 15 8.90 2.01 5.44
N ARG A 16 9.89 1.51 4.70
CA ARG A 16 11.27 2.05 4.68
C ARG A 16 11.40 3.48 4.15
N SER A 17 10.36 4.04 3.51
CA SER A 17 10.39 5.45 3.07
C SER A 17 9.97 6.43 4.16
N LEU A 18 9.49 5.94 5.30
CA LEU A 18 9.24 6.76 6.48
C LEU A 18 10.57 7.11 7.15
N ALA A 19 10.89 8.40 7.24
CA ALA A 19 12.16 8.89 7.75
C ALA A 19 12.33 8.71 9.27
N THR A 20 11.23 8.63 10.01
CA THR A 20 11.22 8.47 11.47
C THR A 20 9.94 7.75 11.87
N ASP A 21 10.02 6.92 12.92
CA ASP A 21 8.83 6.34 13.51
C ASP A 21 8.09 7.40 14.35
N GLU A 22 6.83 7.64 13.99
CA GLU A 22 5.94 8.60 14.64
C GLU A 22 4.86 7.84 15.41
N LEU A 23 4.57 8.26 16.64
CA LEU A 23 3.46 7.72 17.41
C LEU A 23 2.16 8.47 17.11
N ILE A 24 1.17 7.75 16.60
CA ILE A 24 -0.16 8.26 16.26
C ILE A 24 -1.11 7.96 17.41
N GLU A 25 -1.69 8.99 18.01
CA GLU A 25 -2.72 8.84 19.04
C GLU A 25 -4.07 8.48 18.40
N VAL A 26 -4.64 7.35 18.80
CA VAL A 26 -5.95 6.87 18.37
C VAL A 26 -6.85 6.52 19.54
N THR A 27 -8.14 6.75 19.35
CA THR A 27 -9.15 6.30 20.32
C THR A 27 -9.42 4.82 20.10
N SER A 28 -9.20 4.02 21.15
CA SER A 28 -9.48 2.59 21.16
C SER A 28 -10.96 2.31 20.96
N PHE A 29 -11.25 1.21 20.26
CA PHE A 29 -12.62 0.75 20.09
C PHE A 29 -13.20 0.28 21.43
N GLY A 30 -14.34 0.85 21.84
CA GLY A 30 -15.19 0.32 22.90
C GLY A 30 -15.06 0.98 24.28
N ASN A 31 -13.89 1.49 24.68
CA ASN A 31 -13.69 2.09 26.00
C ASN A 31 -13.27 3.57 25.99
N GLY A 32 -13.05 4.16 24.81
CA GLY A 32 -12.64 5.56 24.67
C GLY A 32 -11.22 5.87 25.15
N ALA A 33 -10.43 4.85 25.52
CA ALA A 33 -9.05 5.02 25.92
C ALA A 33 -8.19 5.46 24.73
N ARG A 34 -7.25 6.38 24.95
CA ARG A 34 -6.25 6.72 23.92
C ARG A 34 -5.16 5.66 23.90
N GLN A 35 -4.77 5.25 22.70
CA GLN A 35 -3.67 4.34 22.45
C GLN A 35 -2.74 4.99 21.42
N SER A 36 -1.44 4.84 21.61
CA SER A 36 -0.44 5.28 20.67
C SER A 36 -0.08 4.12 19.72
N VAL A 37 -0.09 4.36 18.41
CA VAL A 37 0.25 3.38 17.39
C VAL A 37 1.48 3.87 16.62
N SER A 38 2.47 3.01 16.43
CA SER A 38 3.63 3.31 15.58
C SER A 38 3.20 3.43 14.13
N ARG A 39 3.55 4.56 13.49
CA ARG A 39 3.32 4.78 12.06
C ARG A 39 4.14 3.81 11.22
N LEU A 40 5.34 3.46 11.66
CA LEU A 40 6.17 2.47 11.00
C LEU A 40 5.47 1.10 11.00
N GLN A 41 4.99 0.63 12.16
CA GLN A 41 4.24 -0.63 12.26
C GLN A 41 2.96 -0.63 11.40
N LEU A 42 2.23 0.50 11.37
CA LEU A 42 1.08 0.65 10.48
C LEU A 42 1.48 0.48 9.01
N ALA A 43 2.58 1.11 8.59
CA ALA A 43 3.08 1.00 7.22
C ALA A 43 3.59 -0.41 6.89
N GLU A 44 4.23 -1.13 7.83
CA GLU A 44 4.64 -2.53 7.63
C GLU A 44 3.44 -3.44 7.34
N VAL A 45 2.33 -3.25 8.06
CA VAL A 45 1.09 -4.01 7.82
C VAL A 45 0.50 -3.67 6.44
N ILE A 46 0.50 -2.39 6.07
CA ILE A 46 -0.02 -1.92 4.78
C ILE A 46 0.86 -2.43 3.63
N GLU A 47 2.18 -2.33 3.75
CA GLU A 47 3.17 -2.82 2.79
C GLU A 47 2.97 -4.31 2.55
N ALA A 48 2.93 -5.14 3.59
CA ALA A 48 2.73 -6.59 3.45
C ALA A 48 1.46 -6.94 2.65
N ARG A 49 0.35 -6.22 2.90
CA ARG A 49 -0.91 -6.42 2.15
C ARG A 49 -0.83 -5.88 0.72
N ALA A 50 -0.18 -4.76 0.50
CA ALA A 50 0.03 -4.20 -0.83
C ALA A 50 0.92 -5.10 -1.69
N GLU A 51 1.99 -5.65 -1.12
CA GLU A 51 2.88 -6.63 -1.77
C GLU A 51 2.11 -7.89 -2.15
N GLU A 52 1.31 -8.44 -1.24
CA GLU A 52 0.48 -9.61 -1.52
C GLU A 52 -0.46 -9.38 -2.71
N ILE A 53 -1.14 -8.24 -2.76
CA ILE A 53 -2.03 -7.88 -3.85
C ILE A 53 -1.26 -7.75 -5.17
N LEU A 54 -0.12 -7.05 -5.16
CA LEU A 54 0.70 -6.86 -6.36
C LEU A 54 1.32 -8.17 -6.85
N MET A 55 1.67 -9.10 -5.95
CA MET A 55 2.12 -10.45 -6.31
C MET A 55 1.00 -11.27 -6.96
N LEU A 56 -0.26 -11.12 -6.51
CA LEU A 56 -1.41 -11.74 -7.16
C LEU A 56 -1.65 -11.15 -8.56
N VAL A 57 -1.51 -9.83 -8.72
CA VAL A 57 -1.57 -9.17 -10.04
C VAL A 57 -0.46 -9.69 -10.96
N LEU A 58 0.78 -9.76 -10.48
CA LEU A 58 1.91 -10.29 -11.26
C LEU A 58 1.65 -11.74 -11.72
N ARG A 59 1.10 -12.56 -10.82
CA ARG A 59 0.71 -13.94 -11.15
C ARG A 59 -0.32 -13.98 -12.27
N GLU A 60 -1.31 -13.09 -12.23
CA GLU A 60 -2.36 -13.02 -13.24
C GLU A 60 -1.81 -12.56 -14.60
N VAL A 61 -0.94 -11.54 -14.61
CA VAL A 61 -0.25 -11.10 -15.83
C VAL A 61 0.51 -12.26 -16.47
N LYS A 62 1.28 -13.03 -15.68
CA LYS A 62 1.98 -14.22 -16.18
C LYS A 62 1.04 -15.28 -16.70
N ARG A 63 -0.03 -15.58 -15.96
CA ARG A 63 -1.03 -16.58 -16.35
C ARG A 63 -1.74 -16.22 -17.65
N SER A 64 -1.97 -14.93 -17.90
CA SER A 64 -2.64 -14.43 -19.10
C SER A 64 -1.80 -14.57 -20.38
N GLY A 65 -0.48 -14.79 -20.26
CA GLY A 65 0.44 -14.84 -21.40
C GLY A 65 0.88 -13.47 -21.92
N TYR A 66 0.44 -12.37 -21.29
CA TYR A 66 0.85 -11.01 -21.67
C TYR A 66 2.15 -10.54 -21.02
N ASP A 67 2.81 -11.38 -20.22
CA ASP A 67 4.12 -11.04 -19.64
C ASP A 67 5.13 -10.72 -20.75
N GLY A 68 5.89 -9.63 -20.60
CA GLY A 68 6.78 -9.10 -21.64
C GLY A 68 6.10 -8.40 -22.82
N LEU A 69 4.77 -8.45 -22.94
CA LEU A 69 4.00 -7.75 -24.00
C LEU A 69 3.43 -6.40 -23.53
N LEU A 70 3.49 -6.11 -22.23
CA LEU A 70 2.95 -4.89 -21.61
C LEU A 70 3.90 -3.70 -21.71
N ALA A 71 4.29 -3.30 -22.93
CA ALA A 71 5.25 -2.20 -23.15
C ALA A 71 4.78 -0.85 -22.57
N ALA A 72 3.47 -0.60 -22.55
CA ALA A 72 2.87 0.60 -21.95
C ALA A 72 2.69 0.52 -20.42
N GLY A 73 3.04 -0.62 -19.81
CA GLY A 73 2.92 -0.86 -18.38
C GLY A 73 1.48 -1.07 -17.89
N LEU A 74 1.28 -0.83 -16.59
CA LEU A 74 0.02 -1.04 -15.88
C LEU A 74 -0.60 0.28 -15.42
N VAL A 75 -1.94 0.36 -15.48
CA VAL A 75 -2.72 1.47 -14.87
C VAL A 75 -3.39 0.94 -13.62
N MET A 76 -3.11 1.55 -12.48
CA MET A 76 -3.81 1.29 -11.23
C MET A 76 -4.94 2.30 -11.07
N CYS A 77 -6.12 1.77 -10.79
CA CYS A 77 -7.36 2.55 -10.67
C CYS A 77 -8.03 2.27 -9.31
N GLY A 78 -9.02 3.09 -8.97
CA GLY A 78 -9.82 2.96 -7.76
C GLY A 78 -9.18 3.59 -6.53
N GLY A 79 -9.92 3.68 -5.42
CA GLY A 79 -9.49 4.44 -4.23
C GLY A 79 -8.19 3.96 -3.59
N SER A 80 -7.89 2.66 -3.68
CA SER A 80 -6.61 2.11 -3.18
C SER A 80 -5.39 2.57 -3.98
N ALA A 81 -5.57 3.03 -5.23
CA ALA A 81 -4.48 3.55 -6.04
C ALA A 81 -3.90 4.86 -5.48
N GLU A 82 -4.66 5.57 -4.64
CA GLU A 82 -4.24 6.79 -3.94
C GLU A 82 -3.36 6.51 -2.70
N LEU A 83 -3.16 5.24 -2.33
CA LEU A 83 -2.29 4.88 -1.22
C LEU A 83 -0.84 5.33 -1.50
N ALA A 84 -0.28 6.13 -0.59
CA ALA A 84 1.07 6.66 -0.73
C ALA A 84 2.10 5.53 -0.92
N GLY A 85 2.98 5.68 -1.91
CA GLY A 85 4.00 4.67 -2.27
C GLY A 85 3.48 3.46 -3.04
N PHE A 86 2.17 3.30 -3.26
CA PHE A 86 1.63 2.09 -3.90
C PHE A 86 2.02 1.98 -5.37
N LYS A 87 2.08 3.11 -6.08
CA LYS A 87 2.64 3.19 -7.44
C LYS A 87 4.08 2.67 -7.48
N ASP A 88 4.93 3.19 -6.60
CA ASP A 88 6.36 2.87 -6.59
C ASP A 88 6.59 1.40 -6.20
N LEU A 89 5.83 0.88 -5.24
CA LEU A 89 5.84 -0.54 -4.89
C LEU A 89 5.40 -1.41 -6.08
N GLY A 90 4.35 -0.99 -6.79
CA GLY A 90 3.90 -1.65 -8.02
C GLY A 90 5.00 -1.73 -9.07
N GLN A 91 5.76 -0.65 -9.29
CA GLN A 91 6.89 -0.66 -10.21
C GLN A 91 8.00 -1.62 -9.76
N GLN A 92 8.28 -1.69 -8.45
CA GLN A 92 9.29 -2.60 -7.88
C GLN A 92 8.90 -4.08 -8.06
N ILE A 93 7.64 -4.43 -7.82
CA ILE A 93 7.19 -5.83 -7.88
C ILE A 93 6.94 -6.28 -9.32
N LEU A 94 6.29 -5.45 -10.13
CA LEU A 94 5.90 -5.82 -11.50
C LEU A 94 7.05 -5.67 -12.49
N GLN A 95 8.09 -4.91 -12.17
CA GLN A 95 9.19 -4.58 -13.09
C GLN A 95 8.70 -3.97 -14.42
N LEU A 96 7.61 -3.21 -14.34
CA LEU A 96 6.95 -2.54 -15.46
C LEU A 96 6.66 -1.07 -15.08
N PRO A 97 6.48 -0.17 -16.05
CA PRO A 97 5.94 1.16 -15.79
C PRO A 97 4.56 1.03 -15.12
N VAL A 98 4.31 1.79 -14.05
CA VAL A 98 2.99 1.85 -13.40
C VAL A 98 2.55 3.30 -13.28
N ARG A 99 1.29 3.57 -13.60
CA ARG A 99 0.65 4.88 -13.42
C ARG A 99 -0.67 4.75 -12.68
N VAL A 100 -1.09 5.82 -12.01
CA VAL A 100 -2.43 5.94 -11.43
C VAL A 100 -3.29 6.78 -12.38
N GLY A 101 -4.52 6.35 -12.67
CA GLY A 101 -5.42 7.05 -13.56
C GLY A 101 -6.78 6.40 -13.73
#